data_AF-A0AAW9HKL2-F1
#
_entry.id   AF-A0AAW9HKL2-F1
#
_cell.length_a   1.000
_cell.length_b   1.000
_cell.length_c   1.000
_cell.angle_alpha   90.00
_cell.angle_beta   90.00
_cell.angle_gamma   90.00
#
_symmetry.space_group_name_H-M   'P 1'
#
loop_
_entity.id
_entity.type
_entity.pdbx_description
1 polymer ?
#
loop_
_entity_poly.entity_id
_entity_poly.type
_entity_poly.pdbx_seq_one_letter_code
_entity_poly.pdbx_strand_id
1 'polypeptide(L)' 'MSIVYGPTYTSLEQIQDRMKEILADLHISREEYEERMAEYTLNQREADYRPEYRTLKRFEELALSDEDKLSG' A
#
# COMPACT_ATOMS: atom_id res chain seq x y z
N MET A 1 16.98 12.45 7.81
CA MET A 1 15.63 11.86 7.91
C MET A 1 14.80 12.44 6.78
N SER A 2 14.47 11.66 5.76
CA SER A 2 13.57 12.12 4.70
C SER A 2 12.16 12.17 5.28
N ILE A 3 11.63 13.38 5.46
CA ILE A 3 10.24 13.59 5.83
C ILE A 3 9.43 13.23 4.58
N VAL A 4 8.76 12.07 4.61
CA VAL A 4 7.81 11.69 3.56
C VAL A 4 6.57 12.54 3.80
N TYR A 5 6.42 13.62 3.03
CA TYR A 5 5.17 14.38 3.02
C TYR A 5 4.07 13.50 2.41
N GLY A 6 3.09 13.14 3.24
CA GLY A 6 1.96 12.30 2.88
C GLY A 6 0.97 12.20 4.04
N PRO A 7 -0.22 11.60 3.82
CA PRO A 7 -1.18 11.36 4.89
C PRO A 7 -0.52 10.56 6.01
N THR A 8 -0.78 10.96 7.26
CA THR A 8 -0.30 10.19 8.43
C THR A 8 -1.32 9.08 8.72
N TYR A 9 -0.93 7.84 8.46
CA TYR A 9 -1.74 6.66 8.79
C TYR A 9 -1.44 6.24 10.23
N THR A 10 -2.46 6.18 11.08
CA THR A 10 -2.34 5.95 12.52
C THR A 10 -2.79 4.56 12.96
N SER A 11 -3.37 3.77 12.05
CA SER A 11 -3.83 2.39 12.30
C SER A 11 -3.71 1.51 11.07
N LEU A 12 -3.68 0.18 11.28
CA LEU A 12 -3.73 -0.83 10.21
C LEU A 12 -4.99 -0.69 9.35
N GLU A 13 -6.13 -0.40 9.97
CA GLU A 13 -7.41 -0.18 9.28
C GLU A 13 -7.31 0.99 8.28
N GLN A 14 -6.73 2.12 8.69
CA GLN A 14 -6.53 3.28 7.81
C GLN A 14 -5.59 2.96 6.63
N ILE A 15 -4.56 2.15 6.85
CA ILE A 15 -3.66 1.70 5.79
C ILE A 15 -4.43 0.84 4.78
N GLN A 16 -5.18 -0.15 5.27
CA GLN A 16 -5.94 -1.07 4.43
C GLN A 16 -7.05 -0.36 3.65
N ASP A 17 -7.75 0.59 4.28
CA ASP A 17 -8.80 1.34 3.62
C ASP A 17 -8.24 2.24 2.53
N ARG A 18 -7.10 2.90 2.75
CA ARG A 18 -6.44 3.65 1.69
C ARG A 18 -5.99 2.77 0.52
N MET A 19 -5.45 1.58 0.82
CA MET A 19 -5.10 0.63 -0.24
C MET A 19 -6.34 0.20 -1.04
N LYS A 20 -7.48 -0.05 -0.38
CA LYS A 20 -8.76 -0.35 -1.06
C LYS A 20 -9.24 0.81 -1.92
N GLU A 21 -9.13 2.06 -1.45
CA GLU A 21 -9.49 3.24 -2.24
C GLU A 21 -8.66 3.36 -3.52
N ILE A 22 -7.34 3.17 -3.43
CA ILE A 22 -6.45 3.21 -4.61
C ILE A 22 -6.87 2.13 -5.62
N LEU A 23 -7.07 0.90 -5.17
CA LEU A 23 -7.47 -0.22 -6.03
C LEU A 23 -8.85 -0.01 -6.64
N ALA A 24 -9.79 0.56 -5.89
CA ALA A 24 -11.11 0.91 -6.37
C ALA A 24 -11.07 2.03 -7.43
N ASP A 25 -10.25 3.07 -7.23
CA ASP A 25 -10.06 4.15 -8.21
C ASP A 25 -9.46 3.65 -9.53
N LEU A 26 -8.55 2.68 -9.43
CA LEU A 26 -7.91 2.02 -10.56
C LEU A 26 -8.76 0.91 -11.20
N HIS A 27 -9.89 0.53 -10.57
CA HIS A 27 -10.74 -0.59 -10.98
C HIS A 27 -9.95 -1.90 -11.19
N ILE A 28 -9.00 -2.17 -10.30
CA ILE A 28 -8.07 -3.29 -10.42
C ILE A 28 -8.05 -4.10 -9.11
N SER A 29 -7.81 -5.41 -9.22
CA SER A 29 -7.61 -6.24 -8.02
C SER A 29 -6.23 -5.99 -7.39
N ARG A 30 -6.10 -6.32 -6.10
CA ARG A 30 -4.81 -6.27 -5.40
C ARG A 30 -3.76 -7.14 -6.09
N GLU A 31 -4.13 -8.38 -6.43
CA GLU A 31 -3.24 -9.34 -7.09
C GLU A 31 -2.73 -8.81 -8.43
N GLU A 32 -3.64 -8.32 -9.28
CA GLU A 32 -3.32 -7.80 -10.60
C GLU A 32 -2.46 -6.52 -10.53
N TYR A 33 -2.72 -5.62 -9.57
CA TYR A 33 -1.89 -4.43 -9.37
C TYR A 33 -0.47 -4.80 -8.90
N GLU A 34 -0.36 -5.77 -8.00
CA GLU A 34 0.94 -6.26 -7.51
C GLU A 34 1.72 -7.00 -8.59
N GLU A 35 1.06 -7.80 -9.42
CA GLU A 35 1.65 -8.45 -10.60
C GLU A 35 2.18 -7.40 -11.59
N ARG A 36 1.36 -6.42 -11.98
CA ARG A 36 1.79 -5.33 -12.89
C ARG A 36 2.94 -4.50 -12.32
N MET A 37 2.96 -4.28 -11.00
CA MET A 37 4.09 -3.64 -10.32
C MET A 37 5.37 -4.46 -10.41
N ALA A 38 5.28 -5.79 -10.31
CA ALA A 38 6.41 -6.71 -10.39
C ALA A 38 6.95 -6.83 -11.82
N GLU A 39 6.06 -6.85 -12.81
CA GLU A 39 6.39 -6.94 -14.23
C GLU A 39 6.75 -5.59 -14.87
N TYR A 40 6.61 -4.48 -14.15
CA TYR A 40 6.81 -3.12 -14.67
C TYR A 40 5.86 -2.77 -15.84
N THR A 41 4.64 -3.29 -15.80
CA THR A 41 3.61 -3.14 -16.85
C THR A 41 2.48 -2.16 -16.46
N LEU A 42 2.69 -1.37 -15.41
CA LEU A 42 1.72 -0.35 -14.97
C LEU A 42 1.49 0.71 -16.06
N ASN A 43 0.22 1.07 -16.27
CA ASN A 43 -0.11 2.26 -17.05
C ASN A 43 0.23 3.55 -16.27
N GLN A 44 0.12 4.71 -16.94
CA GLN A 44 0.48 5.99 -16.31
C GLN A 44 -0.27 6.26 -15.00
N ARG A 45 -1.59 6.05 -14.99
CA ARG A 45 -2.44 6.31 -13.81
C ARG A 45 -2.10 5.36 -12.65
N GLU A 46 -1.84 4.10 -12.97
CA GLU A 46 -1.40 3.10 -11.99
C GLU A 46 -0.02 3.41 -11.42
N ALA A 47 0.90 3.91 -12.26
CA ALA A 47 2.25 4.28 -11.88
C ALA A 47 2.28 5.51 -10.94
N ASP A 48 1.33 6.43 -11.08
CA ASP A 48 1.22 7.60 -10.20
C ASP A 48 0.93 7.20 -8.74
N TYR A 49 0.17 6.12 -8.51
CA TYR A 49 -0.11 5.59 -7.16
C TYR A 49 0.98 4.68 -6.59
N ARG A 50 1.91 4.19 -7.43
CA ARG A 50 2.94 3.21 -7.02
C ARG A 50 3.75 3.63 -5.78
N PRO A 51 4.21 4.89 -5.63
CA PRO A 51 4.97 5.31 -4.45
C PRO A 51 4.16 5.24 -3.16
N GLU A 52 2.88 5.65 -3.22
CA GLU A 52 1.96 5.63 -2.09
C GLU A 52 1.62 4.18 -1.71
N TYR A 53 1.22 3.36 -2.69
CA TYR A 53 0.86 1.96 -2.46
C TYR A 53 2.02 1.14 -1.87
N ARG A 54 3.26 1.35 -2.34
CA ARG A 54 4.45 0.71 -1.74
C ARG A 54 4.68 1.13 -0.30
N THR A 55 4.45 2.40 0.03
CA THR A 55 4.58 2.91 1.39
C THR A 55 3.55 2.27 2.30
N LEU A 56 2.29 2.21 1.86
CA LEU A 56 1.18 1.58 2.57
C LEU A 56 1.44 0.09 2.81
N LYS A 57 1.82 -0.67 1.77
CA LYS A 57 2.15 -2.09 1.89
C LYS A 57 3.25 -2.35 2.92
N ARG A 58 4.30 -1.53 2.93
CA ARG A 58 5.37 -1.63 3.95
C ARG A 58 4.85 -1.39 5.36
N PHE A 59 3.95 -0.43 5.56
CA PHE A 59 3.35 -0.20 6.88
C PHE A 59 2.38 -1.31 7.29
N GLU A 60 1.62 -1.87 6.34
CA GLU A 60 0.78 -3.05 6.57
C GLU A 60 1.63 -4.23 7.07
N GLU A 61 2.73 -4.54 6.37
CA GLU A 61 3.67 -5.61 6.75
C GLU A 61 4.30 -5.38 8.14
N LEU A 62 4.67 -4.14 8.46
CA LEU A 62 5.24 -3.79 9.76
C LEU A 62 4.22 -3.94 10.89
N ALA A 63 2.99 -3.46 10.69
CA ALA A 63 1.92 -3.56 11.67
C ALA A 63 1.56 -5.03 11.96
N LEU A 64 1.40 -5.84 10.91
CA LEU A 64 1.14 -7.28 11.04
C LEU A 64 2.30 -8.02 11.72
N SER A 65 3.55 -7.65 11.43
CA SER A 65 4.72 -8.25 12.08
C SER A 65 4.84 -7.89 13.57
N ASP A 66 4.36 -6.72 13.99
CA ASP A 66 4.37 -6.32 15.40
C ASP A 66 3.23 -6.98 16.18
N GLU A 67 2.06 -7.18 15.57
CA GLU A 67 0.96 -7.96 16.17
C GLU A 67 1.36 -9.43 16.42
N ASP A 68 2.10 -10.05 15.49
CA ASP A 68 2.60 -11.42 15.64
C ASP A 68 3.60 -11.55 16.82
N LYS A 69 4.47 -10.55 17.00
CA LYS A 69 5.43 -10.51 18.12
C LYS A 69 4.79 -10.24 19.49
N LEU A 70 3.63 -9.59 19.53
CA LEU A 70 2.88 -9.32 20.77
C LEU A 70 1.97 -10.49 21.17
N SER A 71 1.71 -11.42 20.25
CA SER A 71 0.84 -12.58 20.44
C SER A 71 1.61 -13.87 20.77
N GLY A 72 2.95 -13.82 20.80
CA GLY A 72 3.87 -14.94 21.05
C GLY A 72 4.54 -14.94 22.41
#